data_AF-A0A178AQ88-F1
#
_entry.id   AF-A0A178AQ88-F1
#
_cell.length_a   1.000
_cell.length_b   1.000
_cell.length_c   1.000
_cell.angle_alpha   90.00
_cell.angle_beta   90.00
_cell.angle_gamma   90.00
#
_symmetry.space_group_name_H-M   'P 1'
#
loop_
_entity.id
_entity.type
_entity.pdbx_description
1 polymer ?
#
loop_
_entity_poly.entity_id
_entity_poly.type
_entity_poly.pdbx_seq_one_letter_code
_entity_poly.pdbx_strand_id
1 'polypeptide(L)'
;MFTLLSFLALLPIAFAFPGLAAAEENNLIVLDNGVGYRSRTSQLALLHTYLPVTIKTHTNNPHPVTRWRTSLRSISTSGRNAHILAEYGPVSPNNYTTVEPINAYALGYSNSTSSLYLGTGSGLLRTNLNGTDVRTVSSANDIASIYVSEKSGKVYYGTSWDGLIFRADLDGANNEMVRNVSQGIEYGQARRSASGVVVDEDGDWLYWSASHGENDGSIRRVRLTGDGEEEVLADGLNMPRQLRINSGMLYWCEKGRWLNSPTSLSRAMLPLPVANGTVTGKGLLQREIVVHSNHTAIFFENDGVEMQTLGITSFAFSEDADRLWFVMESSNRVMYSKMVEVSLPSKALKLMNWEPKELGIPMGIEYVKGKKTTEV
;
A
#
# COMPACT_ATOMS: atom_id res chain seq x y z
N MET A 1 -23.10 -2.26 74.13
CA MET A 1 -23.04 -0.81 74.34
C MET A 1 -21.88 -0.27 73.50
N PHE A 2 -22.22 0.36 72.37
CA PHE A 2 -21.48 1.34 71.57
C PHE A 2 -19.99 1.16 71.14
N THR A 3 -19.83 1.16 69.80
CA THR A 3 -18.79 1.86 68.96
C THR A 3 -17.33 1.35 69.00
N LEU A 4 -16.57 1.27 67.91
CA LEU A 4 -16.53 2.11 66.70
C LEU A 4 -16.02 1.30 65.49
N LEU A 5 -16.61 1.54 64.31
CA LEU A 5 -16.17 1.03 63.00
C LEU A 5 -14.81 1.62 62.59
N SER A 6 -14.00 0.84 61.89
CA SER A 6 -12.91 1.33 61.04
C SER A 6 -12.85 0.48 59.77
N PHE A 7 -13.61 0.88 58.76
CA PHE A 7 -13.44 0.39 57.39
C PHE A 7 -12.33 1.22 56.73
N LEU A 8 -11.12 0.67 56.60
CA LEU A 8 -10.16 1.16 55.63
C LEU A 8 -10.52 0.52 54.29
N ALA A 9 -11.17 1.30 53.41
CA ALA A 9 -11.38 0.91 52.03
C ALA A 9 -10.02 0.89 51.31
N LEU A 10 -9.58 -0.30 50.88
CA LEU A 10 -8.52 -0.46 49.90
C LEU A 10 -9.05 0.09 48.56
N LEU A 11 -8.69 1.34 48.25
CA LEU A 11 -8.79 1.87 46.89
C LEU A 11 -7.87 1.02 45.98
N PRO A 12 -8.35 0.52 44.83
CA PRO A 12 -7.44 0.00 43.83
C PRO A 12 -6.58 1.17 43.33
N ILE A 13 -5.27 1.03 43.50
CA ILE A 13 -4.29 1.91 42.88
C ILE A 13 -4.47 1.74 41.38
N ALA A 14 -5.17 2.69 40.76
CA ALA A 14 -5.18 2.83 39.31
C ALA A 14 -3.74 3.16 38.89
N PHE A 15 -3.06 2.21 38.25
CA PHE A 15 -1.90 2.52 37.46
C PHE A 15 -2.36 3.40 36.30
N ALA A 16 -2.20 4.72 36.46
CA ALA A 16 -2.24 5.63 35.33
C ALA A 16 -1.07 5.25 34.42
N PHE A 17 -1.38 4.63 33.28
CA PHE A 17 -0.43 4.53 32.18
C PHE A 17 -0.06 5.96 31.77
N PRO A 18 1.23 6.37 31.85
CA PRO A 18 1.64 7.62 31.25
C PRO A 18 1.72 7.38 29.75
N GLY A 19 0.64 7.70 29.03
CA GLY A 19 0.66 7.58 27.57
C GLY A 19 -0.70 7.49 26.91
N LEU A 20 -1.65 8.37 27.24
CA LEU A 20 -2.72 8.69 26.29
C LEU A 20 -3.31 10.08 26.60
N ALA A 21 -2.44 11.08 26.60
CA ALA A 21 -2.83 12.48 26.43
C ALA A 21 -1.93 13.06 25.33
N ALA A 22 -2.07 12.53 24.12
CA ALA A 22 -1.56 13.17 22.92
C ALA A 22 -2.80 13.58 22.12
N ALA A 23 -2.90 14.86 21.78
CA ALA A 23 -3.88 15.34 20.82
C ALA A 23 -3.91 14.39 19.61
N GLU A 24 -5.11 14.02 19.14
CA GLU A 24 -5.28 13.15 17.97
C GLU A 24 -4.67 13.81 16.73
N GLU A 25 -3.39 13.58 16.49
CA GLU A 25 -2.68 14.07 15.32
C GLU A 25 -3.13 13.30 14.07
N ASN A 26 -3.24 14.03 12.95
CA ASN A 26 -3.38 13.40 11.64
C ASN A 26 -2.20 12.47 11.39
N ASN A 27 -2.49 11.23 10.99
CA ASN A 27 -1.50 10.19 10.85
C ASN A 27 -1.56 9.53 9.47
N LEU A 28 -0.44 8.95 9.09
CA LEU A 28 -0.31 8.05 7.97
C LEU A 28 -0.30 6.63 8.53
N ILE A 29 -1.18 5.79 7.98
CA ILE A 29 -1.19 4.37 8.27
C ILE A 29 -0.46 3.65 7.13
N VAL A 30 0.52 2.84 7.47
CA VAL A 30 1.33 2.06 6.53
C VAL A 30 1.11 0.59 6.78
N LEU A 31 0.80 -0.15 5.72
CA LEU A 31 0.82 -1.61 5.71
C LEU A 31 2.09 -2.09 5.01
N ASP A 32 2.84 -2.95 5.69
CA ASP A 32 4.16 -3.36 5.22
C ASP A 32 4.39 -4.88 5.27
N ASN A 33 5.26 -5.37 4.39
CA ASN A 33 5.54 -6.80 4.21
C ASN A 33 6.40 -7.44 5.29
N GLY A 34 6.98 -6.68 6.22
CA GLY A 34 7.79 -7.25 7.31
C GLY A 34 9.01 -8.04 6.82
N VAL A 35 9.71 -7.66 5.75
CA VAL A 35 10.85 -8.43 5.26
C VAL A 35 12.19 -7.83 5.69
N GLY A 36 13.08 -8.68 6.21
CA GLY A 36 14.51 -8.40 6.26
C GLY A 36 15.20 -8.90 4.99
N TYR A 37 16.18 -8.17 4.47
CA TYR A 37 17.45 -8.71 3.97
C TYR A 37 18.53 -7.61 3.98
N ARG A 38 19.64 -7.93 4.67
CA ARG A 38 20.94 -7.23 4.90
C ARG A 38 20.93 -5.72 5.18
N SER A 39 21.10 -5.34 6.46
CA SER A 39 21.59 -3.99 6.81
C SER A 39 23.11 -3.87 6.59
N ARG A 40 23.58 -2.66 6.26
CA ARG A 40 24.98 -2.26 6.00
C ARG A 40 26.02 -2.73 7.04
N THR A 41 25.60 -3.02 8.26
CA THR A 41 26.50 -3.26 9.41
C THR A 41 27.29 -4.58 9.34
N SER A 42 27.03 -5.44 8.36
CA SER A 42 27.70 -6.74 8.19
C SER A 42 28.64 -6.82 6.97
N GLN A 43 28.96 -5.67 6.35
CA GLN A 43 29.63 -5.59 5.05
C GLN A 43 31.17 -5.53 5.08
N LEU A 44 31.83 -5.91 6.18
CA LEU A 44 33.30 -5.86 6.29
C LEU A 44 34.04 -7.17 5.88
N ALA A 45 33.41 -8.10 5.16
CA ALA A 45 34.03 -9.40 4.85
C ALA A 45 34.04 -9.85 3.39
N LEU A 46 33.68 -9.01 2.42
CA LEU A 46 33.72 -9.39 0.99
C LEU A 46 34.37 -8.31 0.12
N LEU A 47 35.61 -7.96 0.45
CA LEU A 47 36.61 -7.64 -0.56
C LEU A 47 37.59 -8.82 -0.59
N HIS A 48 37.69 -9.53 -1.71
CA HIS A 48 38.98 -9.73 -2.36
C HIS A 48 38.81 -10.37 -3.75
N THR A 49 39.62 -9.82 -4.64
CA THR A 49 39.86 -10.05 -6.06
C THR A 49 40.26 -11.48 -6.46
N TYR A 50 39.86 -11.86 -7.68
CA TYR A 50 40.51 -12.79 -8.63
C TYR A 50 41.69 -13.63 -8.11
N LEU A 51 41.48 -14.96 -7.99
CA LEU A 51 42.32 -16.09 -8.46
C LEU A 51 41.75 -17.41 -7.89
N PRO A 52 41.95 -18.57 -8.54
CA PRO A 52 41.27 -19.81 -8.19
C PRO A 52 42.03 -20.55 -7.07
N VAL A 53 41.38 -20.75 -5.92
CA VAL A 53 41.90 -21.62 -4.85
C VAL A 53 40.80 -22.53 -4.33
N THR A 54 41.12 -23.81 -4.28
CA THR A 54 40.37 -24.96 -3.78
C THR A 54 39.55 -24.65 -2.52
N ILE A 55 38.24 -24.90 -2.60
CA ILE A 55 37.29 -24.70 -1.50
C ILE A 55 37.57 -25.73 -0.40
N LYS A 56 38.20 -25.30 0.69
CA LYS A 56 37.97 -25.92 2.00
C LYS A 56 36.69 -25.33 2.56
N THR A 57 35.69 -26.18 2.76
CA THR A 57 34.47 -25.85 3.47
C THR A 57 34.83 -25.43 4.90
N HIS A 58 34.64 -24.14 5.20
CA HIS A 58 34.51 -23.65 6.57
C HIS A 58 33.09 -23.19 6.77
N THR A 59 32.42 -23.85 7.70
CA THR A 59 31.08 -23.60 8.20
C THR A 59 31.01 -22.19 8.82
N ASN A 60 30.61 -21.19 8.04
CA ASN A 60 30.13 -19.92 8.58
C ASN A 60 28.66 -19.78 8.24
N ASN A 61 27.86 -20.13 9.24
CA ASN A 61 26.41 -20.07 9.29
C ASN A 61 25.91 -18.70 8.78
N PRO A 62 25.07 -18.60 7.73
CA PRO A 62 24.41 -17.35 7.43
C PRO A 62 23.46 -17.05 8.58
N HIS A 63 23.72 -16.00 9.36
CA HIS A 63 22.78 -15.56 10.40
C HIS A 63 21.37 -15.43 9.78
N PRO A 64 20.33 -16.00 10.41
CA PRO A 64 18.99 -15.94 9.85
C PRO A 64 18.57 -14.48 9.74
N VAL A 65 18.03 -14.16 8.58
CA VAL A 65 17.39 -12.89 8.33
C VAL A 65 16.29 -12.69 9.35
N THR A 66 16.33 -11.57 10.08
CA THR A 66 15.21 -11.19 10.93
C THR A 66 14.02 -10.88 10.00
N ARG A 67 13.14 -11.85 9.85
CA ARG A 67 11.84 -11.70 9.18
C ARG A 67 10.88 -11.14 10.22
N TRP A 68 10.26 -10.01 9.88
CA TRP A 68 9.29 -9.35 10.75
C TRP A 68 7.91 -9.75 10.24
N ARG A 69 6.90 -9.56 11.05
CA ARG A 69 5.53 -9.93 10.65
C ARG A 69 4.99 -8.85 9.72
N THR A 70 4.03 -9.22 8.86
CA THR A 70 3.25 -8.21 8.12
C THR A 70 2.67 -7.25 9.15
N SER A 71 2.98 -5.96 9.05
CA SER A 71 2.67 -5.03 10.13
C SER A 71 1.84 -3.86 9.65
N LEU A 72 0.96 -3.40 10.53
CA LEU A 72 0.29 -2.12 10.42
C LEU A 72 1.02 -1.12 11.30
N ARG A 73 1.35 0.04 10.74
CA ARG A 73 2.12 1.09 11.41
C ARG A 73 1.39 2.42 11.35
N SER A 74 1.47 3.19 12.42
CA SER A 74 1.14 4.62 12.41
C SER A 74 2.43 5.42 12.32
N ILE A 75 2.42 6.46 11.50
CA ILE A 75 3.52 7.41 11.36
C ILE A 75 2.89 8.81 11.29
N SER A 76 3.44 9.78 12.00
CA SER A 76 2.97 11.16 11.88
C SER A 76 3.12 11.67 10.45
N THR A 77 2.29 12.63 10.04
CA THR A 77 2.42 13.30 8.73
C THR A 77 3.78 13.98 8.50
N SER A 78 4.56 14.19 9.56
CA SER A 78 5.94 14.67 9.51
C SER A 78 6.99 13.59 9.19
N GLY A 79 6.58 12.33 9.11
CA GLY A 79 7.46 11.16 8.89
C GLY A 79 8.12 10.62 10.16
N ARG A 80 7.79 11.16 11.33
CA ARG A 80 8.37 10.80 12.64
C ARG A 80 7.40 9.98 13.47
N ASN A 81 7.89 9.47 14.60
CA ASN A 81 7.11 8.76 15.62
C ASN A 81 6.40 7.54 15.03
N ALA A 82 7.15 6.68 14.34
CA ALA A 82 6.62 5.44 13.80
C ALA A 82 6.34 4.44 14.92
N HIS A 83 5.13 3.87 14.93
CA HIS A 83 4.71 2.86 15.90
C HIS A 83 4.00 1.69 15.21
N ILE A 84 4.33 0.46 15.61
CA ILE A 84 3.59 -0.73 15.18
C ILE A 84 2.28 -0.78 15.94
N LEU A 85 1.17 -0.84 15.21
CA LEU A 85 -0.19 -0.95 15.74
C LEU A 85 -0.61 -2.41 15.87
N ALA A 86 -0.30 -3.22 14.85
CA ALA A 86 -0.59 -4.65 14.83
C ALA A 86 0.37 -5.40 13.92
N GLU A 87 0.49 -6.69 14.16
CA GLU A 87 1.30 -7.63 13.39
C GLU A 87 0.49 -8.87 13.05
N TYR A 88 0.60 -9.33 11.81
CA TYR A 88 -0.17 -10.42 11.23
C TYR A 88 0.73 -11.55 10.76
N GLY A 89 0.19 -12.76 10.79
CA GLY A 89 0.90 -13.99 10.44
C GLY A 89 1.51 -14.71 11.64
N PRO A 90 2.18 -15.85 11.41
CA PRO A 90 2.58 -16.75 12.48
C PRO A 90 3.64 -16.13 13.38
N VAL A 91 3.58 -16.45 14.68
CA VAL A 91 4.65 -16.11 15.63
C VAL A 91 5.67 -17.23 15.59
N SER A 92 6.92 -16.88 15.33
CA SER A 92 8.00 -17.84 15.36
C SER A 92 8.29 -18.27 16.81
N PRO A 93 8.28 -19.58 17.14
CA PRO A 93 8.51 -20.06 18.51
C PRO A 93 9.96 -19.90 19.01
N ASN A 94 10.89 -19.51 18.12
CA ASN A 94 12.25 -19.13 18.46
C ASN A 94 12.81 -18.17 17.41
N ASN A 95 13.73 -17.26 17.78
CA ASN A 95 14.33 -16.25 16.87
C ASN A 95 15.09 -16.82 15.65
N TYR A 96 15.04 -18.14 15.42
CA TYR A 96 15.75 -18.87 14.38
C TYR A 96 14.83 -19.62 13.40
N THR A 97 13.51 -19.76 13.67
CA THR A 97 12.59 -20.34 12.68
C THR A 97 11.94 -19.27 11.83
N THR A 98 12.04 -19.43 10.52
CA THR A 98 11.66 -18.44 9.52
C THR A 98 10.24 -18.73 9.03
N VAL A 99 9.22 -18.39 9.81
CA VAL A 99 7.87 -18.42 9.26
C VAL A 99 7.70 -17.23 8.32
N GLU A 100 7.22 -17.47 7.10
CA GLU A 100 6.97 -16.39 6.13
C GLU A 100 5.85 -15.46 6.66
N PRO A 101 5.99 -14.13 6.50
CA PRO A 101 4.87 -13.22 6.72
C PRO A 101 3.73 -13.58 5.76
N ILE A 102 2.50 -13.20 6.11
CA ILE A 102 1.33 -13.46 5.23
C ILE A 102 1.32 -12.60 3.97
N ASN A 103 2.32 -11.72 3.81
CA ASN A 103 2.41 -10.68 2.80
C ASN A 103 1.27 -9.66 2.86
N ALA A 104 1.55 -8.49 2.32
CA ALA A 104 0.70 -7.33 2.16
C ALA A 104 0.86 -6.81 0.74
N TYR A 105 -0.22 -6.28 0.19
CA TYR A 105 -0.28 -5.87 -1.21
C TYR A 105 -1.02 -4.55 -1.39
N ALA A 106 -2.07 -4.31 -0.61
CA ALA A 106 -2.90 -3.13 -0.69
C ALA A 106 -3.45 -2.75 0.68
N LEU A 107 -3.69 -1.46 0.88
CA LEU A 107 -4.37 -0.92 2.05
C LEU A 107 -5.49 0.01 1.55
N GLY A 108 -6.65 -0.08 2.19
CA GLY A 108 -7.74 0.88 2.04
C GLY A 108 -8.20 1.37 3.41
N TYR A 109 -8.74 2.58 3.46
CA TYR A 109 -9.26 3.18 4.68
C TYR A 109 -10.70 3.62 4.47
N SER A 110 -11.55 3.31 5.45
CA SER A 110 -12.90 3.85 5.54
C SER A 110 -13.01 4.90 6.63
N ASN A 111 -13.37 6.12 6.25
CA ASN A 111 -13.58 7.22 7.19
C ASN A 111 -14.89 7.06 7.97
N SER A 112 -15.99 6.67 7.30
CA SER A 112 -17.31 6.51 7.94
C SER A 112 -17.29 5.45 9.04
N THR A 113 -16.56 4.35 8.83
CA THR A 113 -16.48 3.24 9.80
C THR A 113 -15.19 3.24 10.63
N SER A 114 -14.26 4.17 10.37
CA SER A 114 -12.93 4.21 11.00
C SER A 114 -12.22 2.85 10.97
N SER A 115 -12.31 2.19 9.81
CA SER A 115 -11.81 0.83 9.60
C SER A 115 -10.77 0.80 8.49
N LEU A 116 -9.83 -0.13 8.59
CA LEU A 116 -8.82 -0.41 7.58
C LEU A 116 -9.14 -1.73 6.89
N TYR A 117 -8.83 -1.79 5.60
CA TYR A 117 -8.97 -2.97 4.75
C TYR A 117 -7.58 -3.37 4.23
N LEU A 118 -7.14 -4.57 4.57
CA LEU A 118 -5.78 -5.04 4.33
C LEU A 118 -5.84 -6.17 3.29
N GLY A 119 -5.18 -5.96 2.16
CA GLY A 119 -5.01 -6.97 1.12
C GLY A 119 -3.76 -7.75 1.42
N THR A 120 -3.92 -9.02 1.77
CA THR A 120 -2.84 -9.90 2.20
C THR A 120 -2.81 -11.18 1.36
N GLY A 121 -1.74 -11.97 1.50
CA GLY A 121 -1.69 -13.33 0.93
C GLY A 121 -2.68 -14.30 1.57
N SER A 122 -3.33 -13.93 2.69
CA SER A 122 -4.36 -14.72 3.36
C SER A 122 -5.79 -14.18 3.15
N GLY A 123 -5.95 -13.19 2.28
CA GLY A 123 -7.25 -12.61 1.95
C GLY A 123 -7.39 -11.13 2.27
N LEU A 124 -8.63 -10.65 2.17
CA LEU A 124 -9.04 -9.30 2.52
C LEU A 124 -9.48 -9.28 3.97
N LEU A 125 -8.71 -8.58 4.80
CA LEU A 125 -9.01 -8.41 6.21
C LEU A 125 -9.56 -7.01 6.48
N ARG A 126 -10.48 -6.88 7.42
CA ARG A 126 -10.92 -5.62 8.01
C ARG A 126 -10.45 -5.53 9.45
N THR A 127 -10.07 -4.33 9.90
CA THR A 127 -9.64 -4.07 11.28
C THR A 127 -9.95 -2.64 11.69
N ASN A 128 -9.97 -2.35 12.99
CA ASN A 128 -9.99 -0.98 13.52
C ASN A 128 -8.68 -0.24 13.17
N LEU A 129 -8.66 1.09 13.27
CA LEU A 129 -7.45 1.90 13.04
C LEU A 129 -6.22 1.47 13.86
N ASN A 130 -6.44 0.89 15.05
CA ASN A 130 -5.37 0.39 15.93
C ASN A 130 -5.00 -1.08 15.67
N GLY A 131 -5.53 -1.71 14.62
CA GLY A 131 -5.25 -3.10 14.27
C GLY A 131 -6.02 -4.16 15.08
N THR A 132 -6.98 -3.75 15.92
CA THR A 132 -7.87 -4.67 16.66
C THR A 132 -9.11 -5.08 15.84
N ASP A 133 -9.91 -6.02 16.36
CA ASP A 133 -11.19 -6.45 15.77
C ASP A 133 -11.04 -6.95 14.31
N VAL A 134 -10.06 -7.82 14.11
CA VAL A 134 -9.71 -8.37 12.79
C VAL A 134 -10.81 -9.31 12.32
N ARG A 135 -11.38 -9.04 11.14
CA ARG A 135 -12.38 -9.89 10.49
C ARG A 135 -11.99 -10.17 9.05
N THR A 136 -12.31 -11.37 8.56
CA THR A 136 -12.17 -11.69 7.15
C THR A 136 -13.37 -11.15 6.37
N VAL A 137 -13.11 -10.32 5.38
CA VAL A 137 -14.10 -9.82 4.41
C VAL A 137 -14.18 -10.76 3.20
N SER A 138 -13.03 -11.28 2.78
CA SER A 138 -12.93 -12.26 1.70
C SER A 138 -11.74 -13.19 1.91
N SER A 139 -11.92 -14.48 1.66
CA SER A 139 -10.85 -15.49 1.68
C SER A 139 -10.18 -15.66 0.32
N ALA A 140 -10.46 -14.78 -0.66
CA ALA A 140 -9.78 -14.80 -1.94
C ALA A 140 -8.28 -14.52 -1.74
N ASN A 141 -7.42 -15.38 -2.29
CA ASN A 141 -5.98 -15.18 -2.19
C ASN A 141 -5.51 -14.04 -3.11
N ASP A 142 -4.36 -13.46 -2.79
CA ASP A 142 -3.64 -12.51 -3.65
C ASP A 142 -4.44 -11.25 -4.02
N ILE A 143 -5.03 -10.61 -2.99
CA ILE A 143 -5.69 -9.31 -3.09
C ILE A 143 -4.67 -8.25 -3.49
N ALA A 144 -4.69 -7.83 -4.75
CA ALA A 144 -3.69 -6.94 -5.34
C ALA A 144 -4.00 -5.45 -5.15
N SER A 145 -5.28 -5.12 -4.99
CA SER A 145 -5.76 -3.75 -4.89
C SER A 145 -7.03 -3.67 -4.06
N ILE A 146 -7.23 -2.54 -3.39
CA ILE A 146 -8.39 -2.24 -2.56
C ILE A 146 -8.79 -0.80 -2.80
N TYR A 147 -10.09 -0.56 -2.90
CA TYR A 147 -10.69 0.76 -2.84
C TYR A 147 -11.94 0.73 -1.98
N VAL A 148 -12.07 1.70 -1.07
CA VAL A 148 -13.26 1.88 -0.24
C VAL A 148 -14.12 2.97 -0.85
N SER A 149 -15.35 2.62 -1.19
CA SER A 149 -16.38 3.50 -1.73
C SER A 149 -17.29 3.97 -0.60
N GLU A 150 -17.06 5.20 -0.12
CA GLU A 150 -17.79 5.75 1.03
C GLU A 150 -19.27 6.01 0.74
N LYS A 151 -19.63 6.43 -0.48
CA LYS A 151 -21.02 6.78 -0.82
C LYS A 151 -21.93 5.56 -0.91
N SER A 152 -21.45 4.43 -1.46
CA SER A 152 -22.20 3.17 -1.45
C SER A 152 -21.96 2.27 -0.24
N GLY A 153 -20.96 2.57 0.60
CA GLY A 153 -20.57 1.69 1.70
C GLY A 153 -20.08 0.33 1.20
N LYS A 154 -19.20 0.35 0.19
CA LYS A 154 -18.68 -0.86 -0.45
C LYS A 154 -17.17 -0.87 -0.52
N VAL A 155 -16.59 -2.07 -0.51
CA VAL A 155 -15.18 -2.29 -0.80
C VAL A 155 -15.05 -2.97 -2.16
N TYR A 156 -14.26 -2.37 -3.04
CA TYR A 156 -13.86 -2.96 -4.32
C TYR A 156 -12.44 -3.49 -4.18
N TYR A 157 -12.18 -4.68 -4.72
CA TYR A 157 -10.84 -5.25 -4.66
C TYR A 157 -10.53 -6.09 -5.90
N GLY A 158 -9.27 -6.01 -6.34
CA GLY A 158 -8.75 -6.77 -7.47
C GLY A 158 -7.86 -7.92 -7.02
N THR A 159 -7.83 -8.99 -7.79
CA THR A 159 -6.97 -10.17 -7.57
C THR A 159 -5.91 -10.30 -8.68
N SER A 160 -4.70 -10.76 -8.35
CA SER A 160 -3.56 -10.69 -9.29
C SER A 160 -3.42 -11.84 -10.29
N TRP A 161 -4.05 -13.00 -10.05
CA TRP A 161 -3.82 -14.21 -10.86
C TRP A 161 -4.95 -14.51 -11.85
N ASP A 162 -6.18 -14.49 -11.35
CA ASP A 162 -7.41 -14.67 -12.11
C ASP A 162 -7.91 -13.36 -12.76
N GLY A 163 -7.33 -12.21 -12.37
CA GLY A 163 -7.67 -10.92 -12.94
C GLY A 163 -9.14 -10.57 -12.73
N LEU A 164 -9.65 -10.81 -11.53
CA LEU A 164 -11.03 -10.51 -11.18
C LEU A 164 -11.08 -9.22 -10.36
N ILE A 165 -12.18 -8.48 -10.51
CA ILE A 165 -12.54 -7.35 -9.66
C ILE A 165 -13.84 -7.73 -8.96
N PHE A 166 -13.81 -7.66 -7.65
CA PHE A 166 -14.93 -7.95 -6.76
C PHE A 166 -15.42 -6.68 -6.07
N ARG A 167 -16.63 -6.80 -5.53
CA ARG A 167 -17.28 -5.82 -4.67
C ARG A 167 -17.95 -6.54 -3.51
N ALA A 168 -17.85 -5.98 -2.32
CA ALA A 168 -18.61 -6.42 -1.15
C ALA A 168 -19.08 -5.19 -0.36
N ASP A 169 -20.02 -5.39 0.56
CA ASP A 169 -20.32 -4.42 1.60
C ASP A 169 -19.12 -4.29 2.55
N LEU A 170 -19.05 -3.18 3.30
CA LEU A 170 -17.93 -2.91 4.21
C LEU A 170 -17.71 -4.00 5.28
N ASP A 171 -18.72 -4.79 5.61
CA ASP A 171 -18.62 -5.92 6.54
C ASP A 171 -18.30 -7.28 5.86
N GLY A 172 -18.25 -7.31 4.52
CA GLY A 172 -18.03 -8.51 3.71
C GLY A 172 -19.29 -9.19 3.20
N ALA A 173 -20.49 -8.71 3.55
CA ALA A 173 -21.72 -9.19 2.95
C ALA A 173 -21.78 -8.86 1.45
N ASN A 174 -22.66 -9.54 0.71
CA ASN A 174 -22.93 -9.29 -0.71
C ASN A 174 -21.66 -9.25 -1.58
N ASN A 175 -20.74 -10.18 -1.31
CA ASN A 175 -19.50 -10.32 -2.06
C ASN A 175 -19.76 -10.94 -3.43
N GLU A 176 -19.53 -10.16 -4.49
CA GLU A 176 -19.81 -10.53 -5.88
C GLU A 176 -18.67 -10.14 -6.83
N MET A 177 -18.49 -10.91 -7.91
CA MET A 177 -17.58 -10.57 -8.99
C MET A 177 -18.24 -9.53 -9.89
N VAL A 178 -17.57 -8.38 -10.07
CA VAL A 178 -18.04 -7.25 -10.88
C VAL A 178 -17.49 -7.33 -12.30
N ARG A 179 -16.21 -7.70 -12.45
CA ARG A 179 -15.55 -7.77 -13.75
C ARG A 179 -14.49 -8.85 -13.77
N ASN A 180 -14.44 -9.60 -14.87
CA ASN A 180 -13.30 -10.42 -15.23
C ASN A 180 -12.45 -9.68 -16.27
N VAL A 181 -11.28 -9.20 -15.87
CA VAL A 181 -10.33 -8.48 -16.75
C VAL A 181 -9.28 -9.40 -17.38
N SER A 182 -9.42 -10.73 -17.21
CA SER A 182 -8.59 -11.76 -17.85
C SER A 182 -9.26 -12.46 -19.04
N GLN A 183 -10.54 -12.21 -19.34
CA GLN A 183 -11.26 -12.81 -20.48
C GLN A 183 -10.72 -12.34 -21.85
N GLY A 184 -10.66 -13.26 -22.82
CA GLY A 184 -10.33 -12.96 -24.23
C GLY A 184 -8.83 -12.84 -24.54
N ILE A 185 -8.00 -13.41 -23.68
CA ILE A 185 -6.60 -13.07 -23.54
C ILE A 185 -5.80 -14.37 -23.39
N GLU A 186 -4.83 -14.62 -24.27
CA GLU A 186 -4.05 -15.87 -24.23
C GLU A 186 -3.12 -15.90 -23.01
N TYR A 187 -3.27 -16.96 -22.21
CA TYR A 187 -2.66 -17.22 -20.90
C TYR A 187 -1.13 -17.50 -20.93
N GLY A 188 -0.46 -17.29 -22.05
CA GLY A 188 0.82 -17.93 -22.35
C GLY A 188 1.97 -17.64 -21.38
N GLN A 189 2.16 -16.41 -20.90
CA GLN A 189 3.33 -16.04 -20.05
C GLN A 189 3.14 -14.78 -19.19
N ALA A 190 1.95 -14.15 -19.18
CA ALA A 190 1.75 -12.87 -18.52
C ALA A 190 0.79 -13.02 -17.32
N ARG A 191 1.25 -12.72 -16.10
CA ARG A 191 0.33 -12.52 -14.95
C ARG A 191 -0.68 -11.44 -15.37
N ARG A 192 -1.92 -11.40 -14.90
CA ARG A 192 -2.82 -10.28 -15.23
C ARG A 192 -3.55 -9.88 -13.98
N SER A 193 -3.25 -8.67 -13.53
CA SER A 193 -3.68 -8.15 -12.25
C SER A 193 -4.35 -6.80 -12.46
N ALA A 194 -5.53 -6.64 -11.86
CA ALA A 194 -6.06 -5.33 -11.51
C ALA A 194 -5.21 -4.79 -10.35
N SER A 195 -4.04 -4.23 -10.68
CA SER A 195 -3.04 -3.81 -9.69
C SER A 195 -3.44 -2.54 -8.92
N GLY A 196 -4.47 -1.85 -9.41
CA GLY A 196 -5.16 -0.76 -8.76
C GLY A 196 -6.61 -0.75 -9.25
N VAL A 197 -7.54 -0.42 -8.35
CA VAL A 197 -8.96 -0.22 -8.65
C VAL A 197 -9.40 1.09 -8.00
N VAL A 198 -10.31 1.83 -8.64
CA VAL A 198 -10.98 3.00 -8.07
C VAL A 198 -12.33 3.17 -8.77
N VAL A 199 -13.33 3.68 -8.06
CA VAL A 199 -14.64 3.97 -8.64
C VAL A 199 -14.96 5.46 -8.57
N ASP A 200 -15.69 5.93 -9.57
CA ASP A 200 -16.32 7.24 -9.63
C ASP A 200 -17.84 7.04 -9.57
N GLU A 201 -18.41 7.13 -8.37
CA GLU A 201 -19.83 6.87 -8.12
C GLU A 201 -20.75 8.01 -8.62
N ASP A 202 -20.20 9.17 -8.95
CA ASP A 202 -20.96 10.28 -9.55
C ASP A 202 -20.93 10.19 -11.07
N GLY A 203 -19.80 9.78 -11.64
CA GLY A 203 -19.62 9.53 -13.07
C GLY A 203 -20.11 8.16 -13.55
N ASP A 204 -20.42 7.22 -12.65
CA ASP A 204 -20.83 5.84 -12.94
C ASP A 204 -19.74 5.00 -13.65
N TRP A 205 -18.49 5.10 -13.14
CA TRP A 205 -17.33 4.41 -13.73
C TRP A 205 -16.53 3.59 -12.72
N LEU A 206 -16.10 2.40 -13.15
CA LEU A 206 -15.07 1.58 -12.51
C LEU A 206 -13.78 1.70 -13.32
N TYR A 207 -12.67 2.05 -12.67
CA TYR A 207 -11.34 2.16 -13.28
C TYR A 207 -10.40 1.10 -12.70
N TRP A 208 -9.48 0.60 -13.52
CA TRP A 208 -8.41 -0.27 -13.06
C TRP A 208 -7.11 -0.06 -13.85
N SER A 209 -6.00 -0.40 -13.20
CA SER A 209 -4.71 -0.53 -13.86
C SER A 209 -4.46 -1.99 -14.25
N ALA A 210 -4.01 -2.20 -15.48
CA ALA A 210 -3.62 -3.51 -16.00
C ALA A 210 -2.09 -3.52 -16.22
N SER A 211 -1.39 -4.45 -15.56
CA SER A 211 0.08 -4.45 -15.50
C SER A 211 0.81 -5.27 -16.58
N HIS A 212 0.11 -5.88 -17.54
CA HIS A 212 0.70 -6.96 -18.34
C HIS A 212 0.41 -6.97 -19.84
N GLY A 213 1.39 -6.41 -20.54
CA GLY A 213 1.86 -6.73 -21.89
C GLY A 213 3.31 -6.22 -22.07
N GLU A 214 3.93 -6.40 -23.24
CA GLU A 214 5.31 -5.95 -23.53
C GLU A 214 5.27 -4.44 -23.84
N ASN A 215 5.85 -3.57 -22.99
CA ASN A 215 5.56 -2.12 -22.94
C ASN A 215 4.08 -1.75 -22.68
N ASP A 216 3.24 -2.68 -22.23
CA ASP A 216 1.79 -2.57 -22.43
C ASP A 216 1.01 -2.72 -21.10
N GLY A 217 1.32 -1.81 -20.18
CA GLY A 217 0.44 -1.50 -19.06
C GLY A 217 -0.56 -0.42 -19.47
N SER A 218 -1.74 -0.43 -18.88
CA SER A 218 -2.79 0.52 -19.26
C SER A 218 -3.67 0.91 -18.08
N ILE A 219 -4.30 2.08 -18.19
CA ILE A 219 -5.44 2.44 -17.35
C ILE A 219 -6.70 2.24 -18.19
N ARG A 220 -7.66 1.51 -17.63
CA ARG A 220 -8.88 1.10 -18.30
C ARG A 220 -10.08 1.48 -17.44
N ARG A 221 -11.26 1.61 -18.07
CA ARG A 221 -12.53 1.79 -17.36
C ARG A 221 -13.70 1.08 -18.04
N VAL A 222 -14.76 0.90 -17.28
CA VAL A 222 -16.06 0.36 -17.69
C VAL A 222 -17.14 0.98 -16.81
N ARG A 223 -18.42 0.80 -17.15
CA ARG A 223 -19.53 1.20 -16.27
C ARG A 223 -19.35 0.63 -14.87
N LEU A 224 -19.79 1.34 -13.85
CA LEU A 224 -19.63 0.91 -12.44
C LEU A 224 -20.31 -0.44 -12.15
N THR A 225 -21.32 -0.79 -12.93
CA THR A 225 -21.99 -2.09 -12.98
C THR A 225 -21.08 -3.24 -13.44
N GLY A 226 -19.97 -2.95 -14.12
CA GLY A 226 -19.00 -3.92 -14.63
C GLY A 226 -19.26 -4.39 -16.07
N ASP A 227 -20.41 -4.02 -16.64
CA ASP A 227 -20.86 -4.41 -17.97
C ASP A 227 -20.50 -3.40 -19.06
N GLY A 228 -20.56 -3.85 -20.31
CA GLY A 228 -20.26 -3.05 -21.48
C GLY A 228 -18.81 -3.12 -21.95
N GLU A 229 -18.54 -2.29 -22.96
CA GLU A 229 -17.25 -2.18 -23.63
C GLU A 229 -16.23 -1.47 -22.75
N GLU A 230 -15.01 -2.00 -22.78
CA GLU A 230 -13.90 -1.42 -22.06
C GLU A 230 -13.32 -0.21 -22.80
N GLU A 231 -13.01 0.86 -22.07
CA GLU A 231 -12.27 2.01 -22.58
C GLU A 231 -10.82 2.01 -22.07
N VAL A 232 -9.86 2.08 -22.99
CA VAL A 232 -8.44 2.29 -22.67
C VAL A 232 -8.18 3.80 -22.59
N LEU A 233 -7.78 4.26 -21.41
CA LEU A 233 -7.54 5.67 -21.09
C LEU A 233 -6.06 6.04 -21.16
N ALA A 234 -5.17 5.09 -20.94
CA ALA A 234 -3.72 5.27 -21.08
C ALA A 234 -3.13 3.90 -21.40
N ASP A 235 -2.09 3.86 -22.23
CA ASP A 235 -1.32 2.66 -22.56
C ASP A 235 0.18 2.97 -22.47
N GLY A 236 1.03 2.01 -22.83
CA GLY A 236 2.48 2.25 -22.79
C GLY A 236 3.06 2.30 -21.36
N LEU A 237 2.29 1.91 -20.34
CA LEU A 237 2.64 2.15 -18.93
C LEU A 237 3.54 1.06 -18.36
N ASN A 238 4.48 1.45 -17.49
CA ASN A 238 5.45 0.55 -16.88
C ASN A 238 4.99 0.05 -15.50
N MET A 239 4.25 -1.06 -15.48
CA MET A 239 3.64 -1.63 -14.27
C MET A 239 2.80 -0.60 -13.49
N PRO A 240 1.72 -0.09 -14.07
CA PRO A 240 0.81 0.78 -13.36
C PRO A 240 0.18 0.05 -12.16
N ARG A 241 0.17 0.67 -10.99
CA ARG A 241 -0.35 0.09 -9.73
C ARG A 241 -1.54 0.89 -9.20
N GLN A 242 -1.45 1.41 -7.99
CA GLN A 242 -2.55 2.04 -7.28
C GLN A 242 -3.14 3.19 -8.10
N LEU A 243 -4.46 3.28 -8.09
CA LEU A 243 -5.23 4.38 -8.64
C LEU A 243 -5.89 5.16 -7.52
N ARG A 244 -6.02 6.48 -7.69
CA ARG A 244 -6.89 7.32 -6.87
C ARG A 244 -7.55 8.40 -7.70
N ILE A 245 -8.79 8.73 -7.39
CA ILE A 245 -9.46 9.91 -7.92
C ILE A 245 -9.38 11.00 -6.84
N ASN A 246 -8.93 12.18 -7.23
CA ASN A 246 -8.89 13.33 -6.35
C ASN A 246 -9.03 14.64 -7.15
N SER A 247 -9.91 15.53 -6.70
CA SER A 247 -10.17 16.83 -7.35
C SER A 247 -10.40 16.74 -8.88
N GLY A 248 -11.20 15.76 -9.33
CA GLY A 248 -11.51 15.55 -10.76
C GLY A 248 -10.36 14.98 -11.60
N MET A 249 -9.26 14.57 -10.97
CA MET A 249 -8.11 13.95 -11.63
C MET A 249 -8.00 12.48 -11.23
N LEU A 250 -7.68 11.63 -12.20
CA LEU A 250 -7.24 10.25 -11.97
C LEU A 250 -5.72 10.23 -11.82
N TYR A 251 -5.25 9.72 -10.69
CA TYR A 251 -3.83 9.53 -10.38
C TYR A 251 -3.47 8.05 -10.45
N TRP A 252 -2.25 7.75 -10.90
CA TRP A 252 -1.69 6.42 -10.86
C TRP A 252 -0.18 6.46 -10.63
N CYS A 253 0.35 5.41 -10.00
CA CYS A 253 1.79 5.18 -9.95
C CYS A 253 2.21 4.09 -10.94
N GLU A 254 3.41 4.22 -11.50
CA GLU A 254 4.10 3.20 -12.28
C GLU A 254 5.29 2.72 -11.46
N LYS A 255 5.28 1.45 -11.05
CA LYS A 255 6.35 0.92 -10.19
C LYS A 255 7.67 0.76 -10.94
N GLY A 256 7.60 0.43 -12.23
CA GLY A 256 8.75 -0.05 -12.98
C GLY A 256 8.90 -1.57 -12.92
N ARG A 257 9.18 -2.20 -14.06
CA ARG A 257 9.30 -3.67 -14.22
C ARG A 257 10.56 -4.27 -13.65
N TRP A 258 11.67 -3.59 -13.85
CA TRP A 258 12.99 -4.08 -13.53
C TRP A 258 13.64 -3.21 -12.47
N LEU A 259 14.73 -3.70 -11.89
CA LEU A 259 15.48 -3.04 -10.82
C LEU A 259 15.85 -1.57 -11.09
N ASN A 260 16.15 -1.25 -12.34
CA ASN A 260 16.55 0.08 -12.81
C ASN A 260 15.49 0.73 -13.70
N SER A 261 14.28 0.18 -13.73
CA SER A 261 13.18 0.79 -14.47
C SER A 261 12.77 2.11 -13.83
N PRO A 262 12.41 3.12 -14.63
CA PRO A 262 11.88 4.36 -14.09
C PRO A 262 10.56 4.09 -13.35
N THR A 263 10.35 4.86 -12.28
CA THR A 263 9.07 4.93 -11.56
C THR A 263 8.49 6.33 -11.69
N SER A 264 7.17 6.43 -11.67
CA SER A 264 6.50 7.73 -11.75
C SER A 264 5.17 7.75 -11.00
N LEU A 265 4.73 8.95 -10.63
CA LEU A 265 3.35 9.25 -10.28
C LEU A 265 2.83 10.18 -11.37
N SER A 266 1.75 9.79 -12.03
CA SER A 266 1.13 10.55 -13.10
C SER A 266 -0.34 10.80 -12.79
N ARG A 267 -0.91 11.79 -13.48
CA ARG A 267 -2.34 12.08 -13.41
C ARG A 267 -2.89 12.49 -14.76
N ALA A 268 -4.20 12.44 -14.87
CA ALA A 268 -4.93 13.05 -15.97
C ALA A 268 -6.31 13.50 -15.49
N MET A 269 -6.88 14.48 -16.17
CA MET A 269 -8.26 14.90 -15.92
C MET A 269 -9.19 13.74 -16.27
N LEU A 270 -10.18 13.48 -15.41
CA LEU A 270 -11.22 12.52 -15.73
C LEU A 270 -12.02 13.00 -16.95
N PRO A 271 -12.34 12.12 -17.92
CA PRO A 271 -13.24 12.48 -19.00
C PRO A 271 -14.58 12.90 -18.39
N LEU A 272 -15.12 14.05 -18.80
CA LEU A 272 -16.45 14.48 -18.37
C LEU A 272 -17.48 13.40 -18.76
N PRO A 273 -18.52 13.15 -17.92
CA PRO A 273 -19.61 12.25 -18.29
C PRO A 273 -20.23 12.67 -19.61
N VAL A 274 -20.38 11.72 -20.55
CA VAL A 274 -21.02 11.97 -21.84
C VAL A 274 -22.50 12.29 -21.60
N ALA A 275 -22.87 13.56 -21.67
CA ALA A 275 -24.28 13.94 -21.82
C ALA A 275 -24.76 13.47 -23.20
N ASN A 276 -25.77 12.60 -23.24
CA ASN A 276 -26.48 12.13 -24.44
C ASN A 276 -25.72 11.15 -25.36
N GLY A 277 -25.33 9.99 -24.80
CA GLY A 277 -25.40 8.71 -25.53
C GLY A 277 -24.46 8.49 -26.71
N THR A 278 -23.53 9.40 -26.98
CA THR A 278 -22.54 9.24 -28.06
C THR A 278 -21.15 9.36 -27.48
N VAL A 279 -20.46 8.23 -27.30
CA VAL A 279 -19.05 8.17 -26.88
C VAL A 279 -18.21 8.85 -27.95
N THR A 280 -18.04 10.16 -27.84
CA THR A 280 -17.12 10.94 -28.66
C THR A 280 -15.82 11.06 -27.88
N GLY A 281 -14.99 10.03 -27.99
CA GLY A 281 -13.64 10.06 -27.42
C GLY A 281 -13.13 8.69 -26.98
N LYS A 282 -12.99 7.74 -27.91
CA LYS A 282 -11.95 6.71 -27.76
C LYS A 282 -10.61 7.42 -27.92
N GLY A 283 -10.00 7.87 -26.83
CA GLY A 283 -8.77 8.63 -26.87
C GLY A 283 -8.01 8.52 -25.56
N LEU A 284 -6.68 8.39 -25.66
CA LEU A 284 -5.81 8.38 -24.49
C LEU A 284 -5.89 9.74 -23.79
N LEU A 285 -6.00 9.70 -22.47
CA LEU A 285 -5.97 10.85 -21.60
C LEU A 285 -4.67 11.62 -21.79
N GLN A 286 -4.76 12.96 -21.73
CA GLN A 286 -3.57 13.78 -21.65
C GLN A 286 -2.90 13.59 -20.28
N ARG A 287 -1.86 12.76 -20.28
CA ARG A 287 -1.07 12.42 -19.10
C ARG A 287 -0.16 13.58 -18.69
N GLU A 288 -0.23 13.93 -17.41
CA GLU A 288 0.73 14.80 -16.73
C GLU A 288 1.58 13.99 -15.75
N ILE A 289 2.90 14.11 -15.84
CA ILE A 289 3.81 13.54 -14.84
C ILE A 289 3.87 14.47 -13.63
N VAL A 290 3.50 13.95 -12.45
CA VAL A 290 3.61 14.65 -11.17
C VAL A 290 5.01 14.42 -10.59
N VAL A 291 5.48 13.18 -10.64
CA VAL A 291 6.78 12.74 -10.10
C VAL A 291 7.40 11.74 -11.05
N HIS A 292 8.71 11.81 -11.29
CA HIS A 292 9.44 10.80 -12.05
C HIS A 292 10.84 10.59 -11.46
N SER A 293 11.35 9.37 -11.54
CA SER A 293 12.62 8.99 -10.87
C SER A 293 13.84 9.77 -11.36
N ASN A 294 13.82 10.30 -12.58
CA ASN A 294 14.91 11.12 -13.13
C ASN A 294 15.00 12.54 -12.51
N HIS A 295 14.03 12.97 -11.70
CA HIS A 295 14.02 14.33 -11.14
C HIS A 295 15.03 14.53 -10.00
N THR A 296 15.36 13.48 -9.23
CA THR A 296 16.14 13.62 -8.00
C THR A 296 16.73 12.30 -7.52
N ALA A 297 17.84 12.37 -6.78
CA ALA A 297 18.54 11.22 -6.23
C ALA A 297 17.73 10.42 -5.19
N ILE A 298 16.62 10.96 -4.66
CA ILE A 298 15.83 10.27 -3.61
C ILE A 298 15.28 8.92 -4.07
N PHE A 299 15.13 8.69 -5.38
CA PHE A 299 14.63 7.45 -5.96
C PHE A 299 15.67 6.33 -6.05
N PHE A 300 16.94 6.59 -5.70
CA PHE A 300 18.00 5.62 -5.92
C PHE A 300 18.65 5.16 -4.62
N GLU A 301 19.05 3.90 -4.59
CA GLU A 301 19.84 3.30 -3.51
C GLU A 301 20.89 2.34 -4.08
N ASN A 302 22.06 2.29 -3.45
CA ASN A 302 23.14 1.38 -3.87
C ASN A 302 23.25 0.23 -2.87
N ASP A 303 23.06 -1.00 -3.35
CA ASP A 303 23.17 -2.22 -2.52
C ASP A 303 24.61 -2.74 -2.33
N GLY A 304 25.59 -2.00 -2.84
CA GLY A 304 27.00 -2.36 -2.89
C GLY A 304 27.40 -3.12 -4.15
N VAL A 305 26.42 -3.50 -4.99
CA VAL A 305 26.65 -4.16 -6.29
C VAL A 305 26.15 -3.29 -7.43
N GLU A 306 24.95 -2.75 -7.30
CA GLU A 306 24.33 -1.92 -8.34
C GLU A 306 23.45 -0.82 -7.77
N MET A 307 23.20 0.20 -8.60
CA MET A 307 22.26 1.27 -8.30
C MET A 307 20.84 0.81 -8.64
N GLN A 308 19.96 0.79 -7.65
CA GLN A 308 18.58 0.40 -7.79
C GLN A 308 17.68 1.63 -7.87
N THR A 309 16.63 1.56 -8.69
CA THR A 309 15.51 2.53 -8.65
C THR A 309 14.45 1.97 -7.71
N LEU A 310 14.10 2.72 -6.67
CA LEU A 310 12.99 2.38 -5.77
C LEU A 310 11.67 2.62 -6.49
N GLY A 311 10.80 1.62 -6.53
CA GLY A 311 9.52 1.68 -7.20
C GLY A 311 8.43 2.20 -6.29
N ILE A 312 7.62 3.17 -6.75
CA ILE A 312 6.46 3.66 -6.01
C ILE A 312 5.41 2.55 -5.94
N THR A 313 5.00 2.18 -4.72
CA THR A 313 4.03 1.10 -4.48
C THR A 313 2.64 1.61 -4.16
N SER A 314 2.54 2.69 -3.38
CA SER A 314 1.29 3.29 -2.95
C SER A 314 1.48 4.77 -2.61
N PHE A 315 0.38 5.53 -2.63
CA PHE A 315 0.33 6.94 -2.27
C PHE A 315 -1.00 7.27 -1.60
N ALA A 316 -1.06 8.36 -0.85
CA ALA A 316 -2.26 8.87 -0.17
C ALA A 316 -2.28 10.40 -0.21
N PHE A 317 -3.48 10.98 -0.21
CA PHE A 317 -3.66 12.43 -0.20
C PHE A 317 -3.97 12.94 1.22
N SER A 318 -3.54 14.17 1.48
CA SER A 318 -4.10 14.99 2.55
C SER A 318 -5.57 15.30 2.27
N GLU A 319 -6.30 15.67 3.31
CA GLU A 319 -7.72 16.04 3.20
C GLU A 319 -7.96 17.19 2.20
N ASP A 320 -7.13 18.23 2.27
CA ASP A 320 -7.26 19.42 1.40
C ASP A 320 -6.66 19.21 0.00
N ALA A 321 -6.14 18.00 -0.29
CA ALA A 321 -5.49 17.66 -1.55
C ALA A 321 -4.26 18.52 -1.93
N ASP A 322 -3.75 19.33 -1.01
CA ASP A 322 -2.59 20.20 -1.20
C ASP A 322 -1.26 19.42 -1.07
N ARG A 323 -1.31 18.25 -0.44
CA ARG A 323 -0.19 17.34 -0.26
C ARG A 323 -0.60 15.91 -0.58
N LEU A 324 0.36 15.15 -1.05
CA LEU A 324 0.29 13.69 -1.07
C LEU A 324 1.57 13.09 -0.51
N TRP A 325 1.46 11.88 0.02
CA TRP A 325 2.61 11.06 0.39
C TRP A 325 2.65 9.85 -0.51
N PHE A 326 3.83 9.44 -0.93
CA PHE A 326 4.03 8.15 -1.57
C PHE A 326 5.12 7.36 -0.88
N VAL A 327 4.99 6.04 -0.97
CA VAL A 327 5.93 5.08 -0.44
C VAL A 327 6.58 4.32 -1.59
N MET A 328 7.85 3.98 -1.40
CA MET A 328 8.64 3.25 -2.40
C MET A 328 9.49 2.16 -1.74
N GLU A 329 9.79 1.13 -2.52
CA GLU A 329 10.63 0.01 -2.09
C GLU A 329 11.55 -0.50 -3.22
N SER A 330 12.63 -1.17 -2.84
CA SER A 330 13.52 -1.85 -3.78
C SER A 330 13.00 -3.24 -4.15
N SER A 331 13.28 -3.70 -5.37
CA SER A 331 12.72 -4.97 -5.86
C SER A 331 13.59 -6.21 -5.56
N ASN A 332 14.68 -6.09 -4.79
CA ASN A 332 15.79 -7.05 -4.81
C ASN A 332 16.53 -7.22 -3.46
N ARG A 333 17.68 -7.94 -3.53
CA ARG A 333 18.66 -8.35 -2.50
C ARG A 333 18.78 -7.55 -1.21
N VAL A 334 18.70 -6.22 -1.27
CA VAL A 334 18.71 -5.34 -0.11
C VAL A 334 17.43 -4.53 -0.14
N MET A 335 16.70 -4.59 0.97
CA MET A 335 15.42 -3.93 1.09
C MET A 335 15.61 -2.49 1.57
N TYR A 336 15.23 -1.55 0.73
CA TYR A 336 15.17 -0.13 1.02
C TYR A 336 13.72 0.30 0.99
N SER A 337 13.37 1.25 1.83
CA SER A 337 12.06 1.89 1.79
C SER A 337 12.20 3.38 2.03
N LYS A 338 11.34 4.16 1.37
CA LYS A 338 11.25 5.60 1.61
C LYS A 338 9.80 6.04 1.56
N MET A 339 9.51 7.07 2.35
CA MET A 339 8.27 7.82 2.31
C MET A 339 8.60 9.26 1.95
N VAL A 340 7.90 9.81 0.97
CA VAL A 340 8.15 11.13 0.41
C VAL A 340 6.84 11.90 0.37
N GLU A 341 6.87 13.14 0.83
CA GLU A 341 5.79 14.11 0.66
C GLU A 341 5.99 14.87 -0.65
N VAL A 342 4.89 15.16 -1.32
CA VAL A 342 4.81 16.02 -2.50
C VAL A 342 3.85 17.16 -2.19
N SER A 343 4.33 18.40 -2.27
CA SER A 343 3.46 19.58 -2.22
C SER A 343 2.84 19.84 -3.59
N LEU A 344 1.54 20.06 -3.65
CA LEU A 344 0.80 20.43 -4.86
C LEU A 344 0.37 21.91 -4.77
N PRO A 345 0.42 22.67 -5.88
CA PRO A 345 0.77 22.25 -7.24
C PRO A 345 2.27 22.30 -7.58
N SER A 346 3.14 22.73 -6.64
CA SER A 346 4.57 22.96 -6.92
C SER A 346 5.36 21.70 -7.29
N LYS A 347 4.84 20.52 -6.94
CA LYS A 347 5.49 19.20 -7.07
C LYS A 347 6.81 19.11 -6.31
N ALA A 348 6.99 19.97 -5.29
CA ALA A 348 8.17 19.95 -4.44
C ALA A 348 8.21 18.64 -3.64
N LEU A 349 9.37 17.99 -3.60
CA LEU A 349 9.57 16.70 -2.96
C LEU A 349 10.31 16.86 -1.64
N LYS A 350 9.83 16.18 -0.59
CA LYS A 350 10.48 16.14 0.72
C LYS A 350 10.57 14.70 1.21
N LEU A 351 11.79 14.21 1.45
CA LEU A 351 12.01 12.90 2.07
C LEU A 351 11.59 12.96 3.54
N MET A 352 10.66 12.10 3.94
CA MET A 352 10.03 12.13 5.26
C MET A 352 10.55 11.03 6.18
N ASN A 353 10.61 9.80 5.67
CA ASN A 353 11.16 8.64 6.37
C ASN A 353 11.87 7.74 5.36
N TRP A 354 12.93 7.06 5.79
CA TRP A 354 13.73 6.18 4.95
C TRP A 354 14.33 5.00 5.72
N GLU A 355 13.94 4.80 6.99
CA GLU A 355 14.47 3.73 7.81
C GLU A 355 13.55 2.51 7.73
N PRO A 356 13.99 1.37 7.14
CA PRO A 356 13.14 0.20 7.01
C PRO A 356 12.67 -0.37 8.36
N LYS A 357 13.39 -0.09 9.46
CA LYS A 357 12.96 -0.48 10.81
C LYS A 357 11.71 0.29 11.27
N GLU A 358 11.60 1.54 10.86
CA GLU A 358 10.49 2.43 11.19
C GLU A 358 9.33 2.26 10.21
N LEU A 359 9.61 2.34 8.91
CA LEU A 359 8.62 2.32 7.83
C LEU A 359 8.19 0.90 7.41
N GLY A 360 9.03 -0.10 7.67
CA GLY A 360 8.87 -1.44 7.08
C GLY A 360 9.16 -1.45 5.59
N ILE A 361 8.64 -2.45 4.88
CA ILE A 361 8.63 -2.53 3.40
C ILE A 361 7.22 -2.18 2.92
N PRO A 362 6.96 -0.89 2.62
CA PRO A 362 5.62 -0.37 2.53
C PRO A 362 4.92 -0.80 1.24
N MET A 363 3.74 -1.36 1.39
CA MET A 363 2.91 -1.83 0.29
C MET A 363 1.62 -1.04 0.13
N GLY A 364 1.12 -0.48 1.22
CA GLY A 364 -0.03 0.42 1.22
C GLY A 364 0.19 1.57 2.19
N ILE A 365 -0.30 2.76 1.83
CA ILE A 365 -0.35 3.92 2.71
C ILE A 365 -1.74 4.58 2.62
N GLU A 366 -2.27 4.99 3.76
CA GLU A 366 -3.50 5.75 3.87
C GLU A 366 -3.32 6.94 4.81
N TYR A 367 -3.95 8.07 4.48
CA TYR A 367 -4.03 9.22 5.36
C TYR A 367 -5.28 9.11 6.23
N VAL A 368 -5.10 9.26 7.54
CA VAL A 368 -6.17 9.20 8.53
C VAL A 368 -6.20 10.52 9.29
N LYS A 369 -7.33 11.21 9.19
CA LYS A 369 -7.58 12.44 9.93
C LYS A 369 -7.82 12.12 11.40
N GLY A 370 -7.15 12.84 12.31
CA GLY A 370 -7.46 12.79 13.73
C GLY A 370 -8.87 13.30 13.98
N LYS A 371 -9.66 12.60 14.78
CA LYS A 371 -10.99 13.10 15.15
C LYS A 371 -10.78 14.07 16.30
N LYS A 372 -11.20 15.32 16.14
CA LYS A 372 -11.30 16.20 17.30
C LYS A 372 -12.34 15.59 18.23
N THR A 373 -11.91 15.09 19.38
CA THR A 373 -12.82 14.83 20.50
C THR A 373 -13.44 16.17 20.87
N THR A 374 -14.70 16.38 20.48
CA THR A 374 -15.52 17.37 21.16
C THR A 374 -15.74 16.84 22.57
N GLU A 375 -14.99 17.37 23.53
CA GLU A 375 -15.33 17.22 24.94
C GLU A 375 -16.80 17.65 25.11
N VAL A 376 -17.61 16.72 25.64
CA VAL A 376 -19.02 16.95 25.99
C VAL A 376 -19.10 17.46 27.41
#